data_AF-A0A915ZU93-F1
#
_entry.id   AF-A0A915ZU93-F1
#
_cell.length_a   1.000
_cell.length_b   1.000
_cell.length_c   1.000
_cell.angle_alpha   90.00
_cell.angle_beta   90.00
_cell.angle_gamma   90.00
#
_symmetry.space_group_name_H-M   'P 1'
#
loop_
_entity.id
_entity.type
_entity.pdbx_description
1 polymer ?
#
loop_
_entity_poly.entity_id
_entity_poly.type
_entity_poly.pdbx_seq_one_letter_code
_entity_poly.pdbx_strand_id
1 'polypeptide(L)'
;MVDRYARLFKYRVFKNQYSVEFLLPTGERCRECERFARRIVDNMNDTPTRLIGMSPNNATKLKQIYFKPSVKYNRPIGIDEPQLPKGTTV
;
A
#
# COMPACT_ATOMS: atom_id res chain seq x y z
N MET A 1 -11.61 8.81 -5.83
CA MET A 1 -11.35 7.46 -5.28
C MET A 1 -10.55 6.60 -6.26
N VAL A 2 -11.01 6.50 -7.51
CA VAL A 2 -10.33 5.80 -8.63
C VAL A 2 -8.86 6.22 -8.79
N ASP A 3 -8.61 7.53 -8.68
CA ASP A 3 -7.28 8.12 -8.86
C ASP A 3 -6.21 7.65 -7.86
N ARG A 4 -6.62 7.38 -6.61
CA ARG A 4 -5.71 6.83 -5.58
C ARG A 4 -5.44 5.35 -5.83
N TYR A 5 -6.46 4.61 -6.25
CA TYR A 5 -6.33 3.19 -6.57
C TYR A 5 -5.39 2.99 -7.76
N ALA A 6 -5.60 3.73 -8.86
CA ALA A 6 -4.76 3.67 -10.05
C ALA A 6 -3.30 4.02 -9.76
N ARG A 7 -3.06 5.06 -8.93
CA ARG A 7 -1.71 5.41 -8.47
C ARG A 7 -1.04 4.29 -7.67
N LEU A 8 -1.77 3.69 -6.72
CA LEU A 8 -1.23 2.60 -5.90
C LEU A 8 -0.95 1.34 -6.74
N PHE A 9 -1.85 1.02 -7.67
CA PHE A 9 -1.67 -0.09 -8.62
C PHE A 9 -0.42 0.12 -9.47
N LYS A 10 -0.30 1.28 -10.13
CA LYS A 10 0.87 1.61 -10.97
C LYS A 10 2.17 1.53 -10.18
N TYR A 11 2.19 2.07 -8.97
CA TYR A 11 3.36 2.01 -8.08
C TYR A 11 3.78 0.56 -7.77
N ARG A 12 2.82 -0.30 -7.41
CA ARG A 12 3.11 -1.71 -7.08
C ARG A 12 3.56 -2.50 -8.31
N VAL A 13 2.95 -2.29 -9.47
CA VAL A 13 3.35 -2.96 -10.72
C VAL A 13 4.78 -2.56 -11.09
N PHE A 14 5.06 -1.26 -11.10
CA PHE A 14 6.38 -0.74 -11.45
C PHE A 14 7.47 -1.26 -10.51
N LYS A 15 7.20 -1.30 -9.20
CA LYS A 15 8.15 -1.85 -8.21
C LYS A 15 8.48 -3.32 -8.49
N ASN A 16 7.47 -4.15 -8.78
CA ASN A 16 7.70 -5.57 -9.09
C ASN A 16 8.44 -5.74 -10.42
N GLN A 17 8.04 -5.00 -11.46
CA GLN A 17 8.73 -5.02 -12.75
C GLN A 17 10.21 -4.67 -12.58
N TYR A 18 10.50 -3.57 -11.89
CA TYR A 18 11.86 -3.11 -11.65
C TYR A 18 12.70 -4.14 -10.87
N SER A 19 12.12 -4.78 -9.85
CA SER A 19 12.80 -5.82 -9.08
C SER A 19 13.12 -7.07 -9.92
N VAL A 20 12.26 -7.43 -10.87
CA VAL A 20 12.51 -8.57 -11.77
C VAL A 20 13.52 -8.22 -12.84
N GLU A 21 13.39 -7.06 -13.48
CA GLU A 21 14.31 -6.61 -14.53
C GLU A 21 15.74 -6.43 -14.04
N PHE A 22 15.94 -6.10 -12.76
CA PHE A 22 17.28 -6.05 -12.16
C PHE A 22 17.99 -7.41 -12.12
N LEU A 23 17.24 -8.51 -12.14
CA LEU A 23 17.77 -9.88 -12.12
C LEU A 23 17.94 -10.45 -13.54
N LEU A 24 17.45 -9.74 -14.57
CA LEU A 24 17.51 -10.20 -15.95
C LEU A 24 18.79 -9.72 -16.64
N PRO A 25 19.28 -10.44 -17.65
CA PRO A 25 20.34 -9.95 -18.53
C PRO A 25 19.98 -8.61 -19.17
N THR A 26 21.01 -7.79 -19.44
CA THR A 26 20.83 -6.50 -20.12
C THR A 26 20.11 -6.67 -21.46
N GLY A 27 19.01 -5.96 -21.65
CA GLY A 27 18.20 -6.00 -22.86
C GLY A 27 16.97 -6.92 -22.77
N GLU A 28 16.87 -7.74 -21.73
CA GLU A 28 15.66 -8.50 -21.44
C GLU A 28 14.63 -7.67 -20.66
N ARG A 29 13.35 -7.97 -20.84
CA ARG A 29 12.22 -7.29 -20.18
C ARG A 29 11.38 -8.31 -19.42
N CYS A 30 10.73 -7.85 -18.35
CA CYS A 30 9.85 -8.70 -17.56
C CYS A 30 8.64 -9.18 -18.40
N ARG A 31 8.49 -10.51 -18.53
CA ARG A 31 7.33 -11.15 -19.19
C ARG A 31 6.20 -11.49 -18.22
N GLU A 32 6.49 -11.55 -16.92
CA GLU A 32 5.54 -11.94 -15.87
C GLU A 32 4.69 -10.76 -15.35
N CYS A 33 4.81 -9.57 -15.95
CA CYS A 33 4.10 -8.34 -15.54
C CYS A 33 2.58 -8.56 -15.37
N GLU A 34 1.94 -9.29 -16.27
CA GLU A 34 0.50 -9.59 -16.18
C GLU A 34 0.14 -10.47 -14.97
N ARG A 35 1.01 -11.42 -14.62
CA ARG A 35 0.83 -12.29 -13.46
C ARG A 35 0.96 -11.50 -12.16
N PHE A 36 1.93 -10.59 -12.10
CA PHE A 36 2.06 -9.67 -10.97
C PHE A 36 0.87 -8.72 -10.88
N ALA A 37 0.41 -8.17 -11.99
CA ALA A 37 -0.74 -7.27 -12.03
C ALA A 37 -2.00 -7.91 -11.41
N ARG A 38 -2.32 -9.16 -11.79
CA ARG A 38 -3.44 -9.91 -11.19
C ARG A 38 -3.28 -10.07 -9.68
N ARG A 39 -2.13 -10.57 -9.24
CA ARG A 39 -1.83 -10.73 -7.79
C ARG A 39 -1.91 -9.41 -7.03
N ILE A 40 -1.51 -8.29 -7.64
CA ILE A 40 -1.60 -6.97 -7.02
C ILE A 40 -3.05 -6.55 -6.87
N VAL A 41 -3.91 -6.77 -7.88
CA VAL A 41 -5.35 -6.48 -7.81
C VAL A 41 -6.00 -7.32 -6.71
N ASP A 42 -5.75 -8.63 -6.70
CA ASP A 42 -6.25 -9.55 -5.67
C ASP A 42 -5.82 -9.06 -4.28
N ASN A 43 -4.53 -8.77 -4.09
CA ASN A 43 -4.02 -8.24 -2.83
C ASN A 43 -4.68 -6.91 -2.44
N MET A 44 -4.85 -5.98 -3.38
CA MET A 44 -5.48 -4.69 -3.10
C MET A 44 -6.96 -4.84 -2.70
N ASN A 45 -7.65 -5.84 -3.21
CA ASN A 45 -9.08 -6.07 -2.98
C ASN A 45 -9.37 -6.99 -1.78
N ASP A 46 -8.41 -7.86 -1.42
CA ASP A 46 -8.55 -8.85 -0.35
C ASP A 46 -7.80 -8.47 0.94
N THR A 47 -6.92 -7.47 0.91
CA THR A 47 -6.22 -7.01 2.13
C THR A 47 -7.04 -5.95 2.87
N PRO A 48 -7.18 -6.06 4.21
CA PRO A 48 -7.77 -5.02 5.02
C PRO A 48 -7.09 -3.66 4.85
N THR A 49 -7.87 -2.63 4.54
CA THR A 49 -7.34 -1.27 4.42
C THR A 49 -7.35 -0.57 5.79
N ARG A 50 -6.39 0.33 6.04
CA ARG A 50 -6.34 1.12 7.28
C ARG A 50 -7.61 1.94 7.54
N LEU A 51 -8.23 2.41 6.47
CA LEU A 51 -9.40 3.29 6.49
C LEU A 51 -10.68 2.56 6.90
N ILE A 52 -10.86 1.34 6.42
CA ILE A 52 -12.10 0.57 6.62
C ILE A 52 -11.91 -0.52 7.68
N GLY A 53 -10.68 -0.98 7.89
CA GLY A 53 -10.37 -2.12 8.76
C GLY A 53 -10.77 -3.48 8.19
N MET A 54 -11.28 -3.53 6.95
CA MET A 54 -11.62 -4.74 6.22
C MET A 54 -11.20 -4.63 4.76
N SER A 55 -11.22 -5.76 4.06
CA SER A 55 -10.89 -5.81 2.64
C SER A 55 -11.98 -5.16 1.78
N PRO A 56 -11.62 -4.48 0.68
CA PRO A 56 -12.61 -3.92 -0.23
C PRO A 56 -13.67 -4.93 -0.69
N ASN A 57 -13.29 -6.17 -1.01
CA ASN A 57 -14.21 -7.22 -1.44
C ASN A 57 -15.26 -7.58 -0.37
N ASN A 58 -14.88 -7.53 0.91
CA ASN A 58 -15.83 -7.74 2.00
C ASN A 58 -16.67 -6.48 2.24
N ALA A 59 -16.08 -5.29 2.13
CA ALA A 59 -16.76 -4.02 2.31
C ALA A 59 -17.91 -3.83 1.30
N THR A 60 -17.68 -4.16 0.02
CA THR A 60 -18.71 -4.04 -1.04
C THR A 60 -19.95 -4.92 -0.83
N LYS A 61 -19.87 -5.95 0.01
CA LYS A 61 -21.02 -6.82 0.34
C LYS A 61 -21.90 -6.21 1.43
N LEU A 62 -21.43 -5.18 2.14
CA LEU A 62 -22.17 -4.54 3.23
C LEU A 62 -23.05 -3.41 2.69
N LYS A 63 -24.26 -3.25 3.25
CA LYS A 63 -25.17 -2.14 2.90
C LYS A 63 -24.60 -0.78 3.30
N GLN A 64 -23.83 -0.74 4.39
CA GLN A 64 -23.20 0.47 4.91
C GLN A 64 -21.82 0.11 5.47
N ILE A 65 -20.87 1.03 5.31
CA ILE A 65 -19.50 0.88 5.74
C ILE A 65 -19.18 2.06 6.66
N TYR A 66 -18.78 1.78 7.88
CA TYR A 66 -18.29 2.79 8.82
C TYR A 66 -16.78 2.93 8.66
N PHE A 67 -16.33 4.14 8.34
CA PHE A 67 -14.91 4.46 8.25
C PHE A 67 -14.31 4.50 9.66
N LYS A 68 -13.14 3.88 9.86
CA LYS A 68 -12.39 4.07 11.11
C LYS A 68 -11.96 5.53 11.17
N PRO A 69 -12.46 6.34 12.13
CA PRO A 69 -12.11 7.74 12.19
C PRO A 69 -10.59 7.86 12.17
N SER A 70 -10.10 8.69 11.24
CA SER A 70 -8.69 9.04 11.21
C SER A 70 -8.43 9.75 12.53
N VAL A 71 -7.89 9.03 13.50
CA VAL A 71 -7.40 9.65 14.74
C VAL A 71 -6.47 10.75 14.28
N LYS A 72 -6.80 12.02 14.58
CA LYS A 72 -5.83 13.10 14.38
C LYS A 72 -4.59 12.65 15.15
N TYR A 73 -3.45 12.68 14.48
CA TYR A 73 -2.20 12.36 15.13
C TYR A 73 -1.97 13.48 16.15
N ASN A 74 -2.38 13.28 17.40
CA ASN A 74 -2.29 14.26 18.48
C ASN A 74 -0.84 14.43 18.97
N ARG A 75 0.15 13.94 18.21
CA ARG A 75 1.55 14.22 18.50
C ARG A 75 1.86 15.62 17.95
N PRO A 76 2.61 16.43 18.68
CA PRO A 76 3.26 17.58 18.08
C PRO A 76 4.20 17.08 16.98
N ILE A 77 4.14 17.70 15.80
CA ILE A 77 5.03 17.42 14.67
C ILE A 77 5.90 18.66 14.49
N GLY A 78 7.22 18.50 14.43
CA GLY A 78 8.17 19.61 14.31
C GLY A 78 8.99 19.83 15.57
N ILE A 79 9.19 21.10 15.96
CA ILE A 79 10.04 21.49 17.10
C ILE A 79 9.61 20.80 18.41
N ASP A 80 8.30 20.62 18.58
CA ASP A 80 7.71 20.05 19.79
C ASP A 80 7.61 18.51 19.75
N GLU A 81 8.11 17.84 18.70
CA GLU A 81 8.06 16.38 18.63
C GLU A 81 8.99 15.76 19.69
N PRO A 82 8.50 14.84 20.56
CA PRO A 82 9.33 14.24 21.61
C PRO A 82 10.49 13.47 20.99
N GLN A 83 11.72 13.90 21.27
CA GLN A 83 12.92 13.19 20.83
C GLN A 83 13.13 11.95 21.69
N LEU A 84 13.56 10.85 21.05
CA LEU A 84 13.95 9.65 21.79
C LEU A 84 15.16 9.98 22.68
N PRO A 85 15.16 9.54 23.96
CA PRO A 85 16.30 9.73 24.84
C PRO A 85 17.54 9.09 24.23
N LYS A 86 18.65 9.84 24.25
CA LYS A 86 19.94 9.39 23.74
C LYS A 86 20.35 8.11 24.48
N GLY A 87 20.53 7.01 23.73
CA GLY A 87 20.89 5.70 24.29
C GLY A 87 19.75 4.69 24.41
N THR A 88 18.58 4.99 23.86
CA THR A 88 17.51 3.97 23.71
C THR A 88 17.93 2.97 22.63
N THR A 89 18.30 1.75 23.02
CA THR A 89 18.52 0.63 22.10
C THR A 89 17.16 0.11 21.63
N VAL A 90 16.94 0.07 20.31
CA VAL A 90 15.74 -0.49 19.66
C VAL A 90 15.87 -2.00 19.53
#